data_AF-A0A7W0MHG5-F1
#
_entry.id   AF-A0A7W0MHG5-F1
#
_cell.length_a   1.000
_cell.length_b   1.000
_cell.length_c   1.000
_cell.angle_alpha   90.00
_cell.angle_beta   90.00
_cell.angle_gamma   90.00
#
_symmetry.space_group_name_H-M   'P 1'
#
loop_
_entity.id
_entity.type
_entity.pdbx_description
1 polymer ?
#
loop_
_entity_poly.entity_id
_entity_poly.type
_entity_poly.pdbx_seq_one_letter_code
_entity_poly.pdbx_strand_id
1 'polypeptide(L)'
;KDSPIKRPFDEDGVSCIACHSIQTATGRGIGGYVMGQPALLLKEDGTRRLHDVTDQEILDDVPSHRRAVMRPLLKSPEFCASCHKSQVPRELNDYKFLRAFSVGDELQMSSFSKESPHPFYVRDKSSCNTCHMQPEQAPKFDVSAKQGTIASHRWAAANTAIPYFYKWPDQLAAVTKALEADVLGIDVFALHRRAPGERDAELIAAPVNRGNFTLKAGDELTADVVITNKNIGHSFPPELRDFYEAYVEFTVADAGGQTLFSSGFIKPDGFLDDSAHNYKTYLVMGDGSFNDKHHIWRTRAIAQNNQIASGRSDLARYRFTVPEKLDGALKLTARMRYRRFTRVFSDYALGQSLDYPIVTMATTEIAFRVGENAGQAPPPASTKGVMPDWRRWNNYGIALLDQRQFARAAEVFARVAGMDEAYRPMALVNQALALMEIDRWDDATKFVDASLALKPDLARALFQRARIRTRRGQLAEAETDLRQVLAVFPRDRLSLQQLGELSKIKRDLPTARNCFEQVLQIDPEDTGAHYNLMLIYRKLGMHEEAKREAKLFADLKDDPGAQPLAREFLTRHPEMKGESAPWHVHDLQARRHLLAAAGTTNK
;
A
#
# COMPACT_ATOMS: atom_id res chain seq x y z
N LYS A 1 14.55 10.11 -27.88
CA LYS A 1 14.93 11.25 -28.74
C LYS A 1 13.94 11.42 -29.90
N ASP A 2 13.19 10.36 -30.23
CA ASP A 2 12.23 10.35 -31.35
C ASP A 2 10.79 10.70 -30.93
N SER A 3 10.60 11.51 -29.87
CA SER A 3 9.25 11.95 -29.50
C SER A 3 8.76 12.97 -30.54
N PRO A 4 7.53 12.83 -31.06
CA PRO A 4 6.94 13.81 -31.98
C PRO A 4 6.49 15.09 -31.29
N ILE A 5 6.63 15.20 -29.96
CA ILE A 5 6.28 16.38 -29.17
C ILE A 5 7.57 17.10 -28.76
N LYS A 6 7.59 18.41 -28.95
CA LYS A 6 8.71 19.26 -28.53
C LYS A 6 8.84 19.23 -27.00
N ARG A 7 10.03 18.86 -26.52
CA ARG A 7 10.36 18.74 -25.09
C ARG A 7 11.51 19.70 -24.76
N PRO A 8 11.23 20.92 -24.31
CA PRO A 8 12.28 21.93 -24.09
C PRO A 8 13.25 21.57 -22.95
N PHE A 9 12.91 20.60 -22.10
CA PHE A 9 13.68 20.20 -20.90
C PHE A 9 14.25 18.78 -21.00
N ASP A 10 14.34 18.20 -22.20
CA ASP A 10 14.89 16.84 -22.38
C ASP A 10 16.34 16.71 -21.89
N GLU A 11 17.09 17.81 -21.91
CA GLU A 11 18.47 17.89 -21.44
C GLU A 11 18.58 18.06 -19.91
N ASP A 12 17.49 18.46 -19.25
CA ASP A 12 17.42 18.69 -17.80
C ASP A 12 17.07 17.42 -17.00
N GLY A 13 17.00 16.27 -17.69
CA GLY A 13 16.67 14.98 -17.09
C GLY A 13 17.76 14.44 -16.15
N VAL A 14 17.37 13.52 -15.28
CA VAL A 14 18.33 12.80 -14.42
C VAL A 14 19.13 11.82 -15.30
N SER A 15 20.43 12.09 -15.47
CA SER A 15 21.34 11.21 -16.20
C SER A 15 21.80 10.01 -15.35
N CYS A 16 22.38 9.00 -16.00
CA CYS A 16 23.03 7.90 -15.27
C CYS A 16 24.09 8.44 -14.30
N ILE A 17 24.82 9.48 -14.70
CA ILE A 17 25.87 10.09 -13.90
C ILE A 17 25.33 10.60 -12.56
N ALA A 18 24.15 11.23 -12.53
CA ALA A 18 23.54 11.73 -11.31
C ALA A 18 23.30 10.58 -10.30
N CYS A 19 22.61 9.52 -10.74
CA CYS A 19 22.31 8.35 -9.90
C CYS A 19 23.58 7.61 -9.44
N HIS A 20 24.52 7.37 -10.37
CA HIS A 20 25.74 6.61 -10.10
C HIS A 20 26.80 7.41 -9.29
N SER A 21 26.60 8.72 -9.13
CA SER A 21 27.43 9.57 -8.27
C SER A 21 27.03 9.54 -6.80
N ILE A 22 25.85 8.99 -6.47
CA ILE A 22 25.40 8.86 -5.09
C ILE A 22 26.30 7.88 -4.34
N GLN A 23 26.98 8.38 -3.30
CA GLN A 23 27.96 7.62 -2.52
C GLN A 23 27.37 6.98 -1.27
N THR A 24 26.50 7.72 -0.59
CA THR A 24 25.84 7.28 0.65
C THR A 24 24.41 7.82 0.68
N ALA A 25 23.51 7.06 1.31
CA ALA A 25 22.15 7.47 1.62
C ALA A 25 22.03 7.66 3.13
N THR A 26 21.35 8.73 3.54
CA THR A 26 21.11 9.07 4.95
C THR A 26 19.78 8.53 5.44
N GLY A 27 18.87 8.15 4.54
CA GLY A 27 17.50 7.73 4.88
C GLY A 27 16.56 8.87 5.30
N ARG A 28 17.03 10.13 5.26
CA ARG A 28 16.24 11.33 5.57
C ARG A 28 15.61 11.90 4.32
N GLY A 29 14.40 11.45 4.04
CA GLY A 29 13.60 12.06 3.01
C GLY A 29 14.24 12.11 1.61
N ILE A 30 13.67 12.94 0.75
CA ILE A 30 14.08 13.10 -0.63
C ILE A 30 15.32 13.97 -0.65
N GLY A 31 16.32 13.58 -1.43
CA GLY A 31 17.59 14.31 -1.46
C GLY A 31 18.54 13.96 -0.31
N GLY A 32 18.17 13.02 0.57
CA GLY A 32 18.97 12.59 1.71
C GLY A 32 20.19 11.75 1.34
N TYR A 33 21.05 12.22 0.45
CA TYR A 33 22.22 11.48 -0.06
C TYR A 33 23.44 12.39 -0.24
N VAL A 34 24.62 11.79 -0.27
CA VAL A 34 25.88 12.48 -0.58
C VAL A 34 26.29 12.14 -2.00
N MET A 35 26.39 13.15 -2.87
CA MET A 35 26.95 13.01 -4.21
C MET A 35 28.47 13.15 -4.19
N GLY A 36 29.13 12.26 -4.92
CA GLY A 36 30.55 12.37 -5.22
C GLY A 36 30.77 13.01 -6.58
N GLN A 37 32.00 13.45 -6.84
CA GLN A 37 32.39 13.81 -8.20
C GLN A 37 32.27 12.58 -9.12
N PRO A 38 31.52 12.66 -10.23
CA PRO A 38 31.33 11.55 -11.13
C PRO A 38 32.64 11.11 -11.78
N ALA A 39 32.76 9.82 -12.04
CA ALA A 39 33.83 9.24 -12.83
C ALA A 39 33.30 8.03 -13.59
N LEU A 40 33.60 7.97 -14.88
CA LEU A 40 33.21 6.85 -15.75
C LEU A 40 34.26 5.75 -15.78
N LEU A 41 35.49 6.03 -15.32
CA LEU A 41 36.58 5.06 -15.18
C LEU A 41 37.33 5.31 -13.87
N LEU A 42 38.00 4.27 -13.38
CA LEU A 42 39.01 4.34 -12.34
C LEU A 42 40.40 4.30 -12.95
N LYS A 43 41.37 4.91 -12.27
CA LYS A 43 42.81 4.70 -12.50
C LYS A 43 43.23 3.33 -11.97
N GLU A 44 44.43 2.90 -12.33
CA GLU A 44 45.00 1.61 -11.88
C GLU A 44 45.07 1.48 -10.36
N ASP A 45 45.34 2.58 -9.66
CA ASP A 45 45.38 2.66 -8.18
C ASP A 45 43.97 2.65 -7.53
N GLY A 46 42.91 2.54 -8.33
CA GLY A 46 41.51 2.54 -7.88
C GLY A 46 40.92 3.92 -7.63
N THR A 47 41.69 5.01 -7.80
CA THR A 47 41.18 6.38 -7.69
C THR A 47 40.36 6.78 -8.93
N ARG A 48 39.59 7.85 -8.83
CA ARG A 48 38.71 8.30 -9.92
C ARG A 48 39.48 8.94 -11.06
N ARG A 49 39.12 8.60 -12.31
CA ARG A 49 39.52 9.33 -13.52
C ARG A 49 38.49 10.43 -13.78
N LEU A 50 38.88 11.69 -13.56
CA LEU A 50 37.97 12.84 -13.44
C LEU A 50 37.85 13.71 -14.70
N HIS A 51 38.51 13.35 -15.80
CA HIS A 51 38.38 14.01 -17.10
C HIS A 51 37.38 13.28 -17.99
N ASP A 52 37.00 13.93 -19.10
CA ASP A 52 36.07 13.36 -20.08
C ASP A 52 36.58 12.04 -20.63
N VAL A 53 35.72 11.02 -20.58
CA VAL A 53 36.02 9.67 -21.07
C VAL A 53 35.17 9.43 -22.31
N THR A 54 35.80 8.99 -23.39
CA THR A 54 35.10 8.61 -24.62
C THR A 54 34.40 7.25 -24.47
N ASP A 55 33.38 7.00 -25.29
CA ASP A 55 32.70 5.71 -25.33
C ASP A 55 33.68 4.56 -25.62
N GLN A 56 34.68 4.79 -26.47
CA GLN A 56 35.70 3.79 -26.80
C GLN A 56 36.56 3.44 -25.58
N GLU A 57 37.01 4.44 -24.80
CA GLU A 57 37.76 4.19 -23.56
C GLU A 57 36.94 3.41 -22.52
N ILE A 58 35.61 3.59 -22.49
CA ILE A 58 34.72 2.78 -21.64
C ILE A 58 34.67 1.34 -22.13
N LEU A 59 34.55 1.13 -23.45
CA LEU A 59 34.51 -0.20 -24.06
C LEU A 59 35.84 -0.94 -23.93
N ASP A 60 36.96 -0.22 -23.96
CA ASP A 60 38.30 -0.78 -23.79
C ASP A 60 38.56 -1.24 -22.35
N ASP A 61 37.91 -0.64 -21.34
CA ASP A 61 38.01 -1.02 -19.93
C ASP A 61 36.65 -1.07 -19.21
N VAL A 62 35.77 -1.94 -19.70
CA VAL A 62 34.46 -2.24 -19.09
C VAL A 62 34.58 -2.64 -17.60
N PRO A 63 35.58 -3.43 -17.16
CA PRO A 63 35.76 -3.72 -15.75
C PRO A 63 35.98 -2.48 -14.89
N SER A 64 36.82 -1.53 -15.32
CA SER A 64 37.02 -0.26 -14.61
C SER A 64 35.77 0.60 -14.63
N HIS A 65 35.08 0.68 -15.77
CA HIS A 65 33.81 1.39 -15.86
C HIS A 65 32.79 0.86 -14.84
N ARG A 66 32.60 -0.46 -14.80
CA ARG A 66 31.71 -1.11 -13.85
C ARG A 66 32.09 -0.82 -12.41
N ARG A 67 33.39 -0.81 -12.04
CA ARG A 67 33.82 -0.44 -10.69
C ARG A 67 33.57 1.03 -10.37
N ALA A 68 33.72 1.92 -11.35
CA ALA A 68 33.50 3.35 -11.19
C ALA A 68 32.03 3.68 -10.92
N VAL A 69 31.10 3.05 -11.65
CA VAL A 69 29.68 3.40 -11.62
C VAL A 69 28.82 2.46 -10.78
N MET A 70 29.19 1.18 -10.58
CA MET A 70 28.36 0.21 -9.85
C MET A 70 28.80 0.00 -8.40
N ARG A 71 28.17 0.73 -7.47
CA ARG A 71 28.39 0.59 -6.02
C ARG A 71 27.40 -0.39 -5.37
N PRO A 72 27.73 -0.99 -4.20
CA PRO A 72 26.78 -1.81 -3.44
C PRO A 72 25.47 -1.11 -3.11
N LEU A 73 25.53 0.20 -2.78
CA LEU A 73 24.37 1.03 -2.46
C LEU A 73 23.28 0.98 -3.54
N LEU A 74 23.64 0.98 -4.83
CA LEU A 74 22.68 1.01 -5.95
C LEU A 74 21.78 -0.23 -6.04
N LYS A 75 22.14 -1.31 -5.32
CA LYS A 75 21.36 -2.56 -5.25
C LYS A 75 20.50 -2.64 -3.99
N SER A 76 20.56 -1.61 -3.14
CA SER A 76 19.88 -1.57 -1.85
C SER A 76 18.59 -0.75 -1.92
N PRO A 77 17.56 -1.11 -1.15
CA PRO A 77 16.37 -0.26 -0.99
C PRO A 77 16.67 1.16 -0.52
N GLU A 78 17.73 1.38 0.26
CA GLU A 78 18.16 2.68 0.77
C GLU A 78 18.50 3.67 -0.34
N PHE A 79 19.04 3.18 -1.47
CA PHE A 79 19.25 4.00 -2.65
C PHE A 79 17.93 4.49 -3.23
N CYS A 80 16.95 3.61 -3.43
CA CYS A 80 15.63 3.99 -3.94
C CYS A 80 14.90 4.90 -2.95
N ALA A 81 15.02 4.65 -1.64
CA ALA A 81 14.42 5.47 -0.59
C ALA A 81 14.94 6.91 -0.61
N SER A 82 16.16 7.14 -1.08
CA SER A 82 16.74 8.48 -1.21
C SER A 82 15.96 9.40 -2.17
N CYS A 83 15.13 8.81 -3.05
CA CYS A 83 14.22 9.53 -3.95
C CYS A 83 12.74 9.25 -3.61
N HIS A 84 12.42 8.07 -3.06
CA HIS A 84 11.04 7.62 -2.81
C HIS A 84 10.63 7.61 -1.33
N LYS A 85 11.37 8.34 -0.49
CA LYS A 85 10.92 8.79 0.83
C LYS A 85 10.86 10.29 0.73
N SER A 86 9.68 10.89 0.65
CA SER A 86 9.52 12.30 0.29
C SER A 86 8.81 13.11 1.37
N GLN A 87 9.09 14.41 1.38
CA GLN A 87 8.62 15.37 2.35
C GLN A 87 8.48 16.75 1.70
N VAL A 88 7.64 17.58 2.30
CA VAL A 88 7.61 19.02 2.05
C VAL A 88 8.22 19.69 3.28
N PRO A 89 9.46 20.18 3.19
CA PRO A 89 10.12 20.84 4.30
C PRO A 89 9.53 22.24 4.52
N ARG A 90 9.82 22.84 5.68
CA ARG A 90 9.27 24.15 6.08
C ARG A 90 9.60 25.24 5.07
N GLU A 91 10.79 25.18 4.49
CA GLU A 91 11.30 26.12 3.48
C GLU A 91 10.47 26.13 2.19
N LEU A 92 9.72 25.05 1.91
CA LEU A 92 8.84 24.99 0.74
C LEU A 92 7.38 25.30 1.07
N ASN A 93 6.95 25.20 2.33
CA ASN A 93 5.53 25.29 2.70
C ASN A 93 5.19 26.34 3.77
N ASP A 94 6.16 27.01 4.36
CA ASP A 94 6.01 28.00 5.44
C ASP A 94 5.19 27.51 6.65
N TYR A 95 5.22 26.21 6.94
CA TYR A 95 4.43 25.58 7.98
C TYR A 95 5.29 24.68 8.87
N LYS A 96 5.55 23.44 8.43
CA LYS A 96 6.34 22.44 9.15
C LYS A 96 6.83 21.35 8.22
N PHE A 97 7.68 20.45 8.71
CA PHE A 97 7.94 19.20 8.01
C PHE A 97 6.63 18.42 7.78
N LEU A 98 6.32 18.16 6.52
CA LEU A 98 5.20 17.29 6.14
C LEU A 98 5.73 16.07 5.42
N ARG A 99 5.46 14.88 5.96
CA ARG A 99 5.70 13.64 5.23
C ARG A 99 4.75 13.58 4.03
N ALA A 100 5.31 13.38 2.84
CA ALA A 100 4.52 13.10 1.65
C ALA A 100 4.26 11.59 1.52
N PHE A 101 5.31 10.78 1.46
CA PHE A 101 5.24 9.31 1.40
C PHE A 101 6.59 8.67 1.77
N SER A 102 6.61 7.37 2.03
CA SER A 102 7.83 6.66 2.48
C SER A 102 7.85 5.19 2.06
N VAL A 103 7.82 4.91 0.75
CA VAL A 103 7.69 3.52 0.26
C VAL A 103 8.90 2.65 0.61
N GLY A 104 10.08 3.23 0.83
CA GLY A 104 11.25 2.51 1.34
C GLY A 104 11.02 1.94 2.74
N ASP A 105 10.43 2.73 3.64
CA ASP A 105 10.10 2.29 5.00
C ASP A 105 8.96 1.26 4.99
N GLU A 106 8.03 1.39 4.05
CA GLU A 106 6.94 0.43 3.84
C GLU A 106 7.47 -0.91 3.32
N LEU A 107 8.41 -0.90 2.36
CA LEU A 107 9.09 -2.10 1.89
C LEU A 107 9.82 -2.79 3.03
N GLN A 108 10.53 -2.03 3.86
CA GLN A 108 11.25 -2.55 5.02
C GLN A 108 10.33 -3.31 5.97
N MET A 109 9.10 -2.84 6.18
CA MET A 109 8.11 -3.51 7.05
C MET A 109 7.33 -4.64 6.34
N SER A 110 7.47 -4.80 5.03
CA SER A 110 6.74 -5.78 4.22
C SER A 110 7.29 -7.21 4.35
N SER A 111 6.53 -8.18 3.84
CA SER A 111 6.97 -9.59 3.77
C SER A 111 8.17 -9.83 2.84
N PHE A 112 8.48 -8.86 1.97
CA PHE A 112 9.52 -8.97 0.95
C PHE A 112 10.92 -8.62 1.47
N SER A 113 11.04 -7.72 2.45
CA SER A 113 12.35 -7.31 2.97
C SER A 113 13.04 -8.40 3.78
N LYS A 114 12.24 -9.25 4.46
CA LYS A 114 12.66 -10.15 5.53
C LYS A 114 13.22 -9.44 6.76
N GLU A 115 12.84 -8.18 6.98
CA GLU A 115 13.28 -7.38 8.13
C GLU A 115 12.19 -7.21 9.21
N SER A 116 10.99 -7.76 8.97
CA SER A 116 9.83 -7.59 9.84
C SER A 116 9.07 -8.92 10.01
N PRO A 117 8.71 -9.32 11.24
CA PRO A 117 7.88 -10.50 11.52
C PRO A 117 6.37 -10.21 11.40
N HIS A 118 5.97 -8.95 11.24
CA HIS A 118 4.58 -8.50 11.33
C HIS A 118 3.66 -8.77 10.12
N PRO A 119 4.14 -9.03 8.89
CA PRO A 119 3.27 -9.29 7.75
C PRO A 119 2.33 -10.50 7.96
N PHE A 120 1.15 -10.47 7.34
CA PHE A 120 0.20 -11.59 7.38
C PHE A 120 0.65 -12.80 6.57
N TYR A 121 1.57 -12.60 5.64
CA TYR A 121 2.06 -13.62 4.74
C TYR A 121 3.59 -13.65 4.75
N VAL A 122 4.15 -14.82 4.50
CA VAL A 122 5.60 -15.00 4.31
C VAL A 122 5.86 -15.15 2.82
N ARG A 123 6.83 -14.40 2.29
CA ARG A 123 7.20 -14.38 0.86
C ARG A 123 8.70 -14.53 0.68
N ASP A 124 9.20 -14.77 -0.52
CA ASP A 124 10.64 -14.74 -0.77
C ASP A 124 11.19 -13.31 -0.70
N LYS A 125 12.50 -13.20 -0.43
CA LYS A 125 13.17 -11.91 -0.32
C LYS A 125 13.13 -11.18 -1.68
N SER A 126 12.72 -9.92 -1.68
CA SER A 126 12.71 -9.04 -2.84
C SER A 126 13.13 -7.62 -2.41
N SER A 127 13.58 -6.80 -3.36
CA SER A 127 13.93 -5.39 -3.19
C SER A 127 13.26 -4.52 -4.25
N CYS A 128 13.46 -3.20 -4.17
CA CYS A 128 12.98 -2.28 -5.20
C CYS A 128 13.47 -2.69 -6.60
N ASN A 129 14.74 -3.08 -6.76
CA ASN A 129 15.31 -3.43 -8.06
C ASN A 129 14.69 -4.71 -8.63
N THR A 130 14.45 -5.73 -7.81
CA THR A 130 13.84 -6.98 -8.28
C THR A 130 12.36 -6.84 -8.61
N CYS A 131 11.71 -5.74 -8.21
CA CYS A 131 10.35 -5.39 -8.63
C CYS A 131 10.33 -4.42 -9.83
N HIS A 132 11.15 -3.36 -9.83
CA HIS A 132 11.08 -2.26 -10.80
C HIS A 132 12.13 -2.30 -11.91
N MET A 133 13.21 -3.08 -11.76
CA MET A 133 14.27 -3.25 -12.75
C MET A 133 14.31 -4.70 -13.25
N GLN A 134 13.15 -5.20 -13.70
CA GLN A 134 13.02 -6.55 -14.21
C GLN A 134 13.99 -6.82 -15.37
N PRO A 135 14.50 -8.05 -15.52
CA PRO A 135 15.31 -8.41 -16.67
C PRO A 135 14.58 -8.14 -17.98
N GLU A 136 15.25 -7.50 -18.93
CA GLU A 136 14.76 -7.32 -20.30
C GLU A 136 15.81 -7.80 -21.31
N GLN A 137 15.34 -8.17 -22.51
CA GLN A 137 16.22 -8.62 -23.57
C GLN A 137 17.22 -7.51 -23.92
N ALA A 138 18.51 -7.84 -23.85
CA ALA A 138 19.56 -6.90 -24.19
C ALA A 138 19.60 -6.65 -25.71
N PRO A 139 19.98 -5.45 -26.15
CA PRO A 139 20.38 -5.21 -27.54
C PRO A 139 21.45 -6.22 -27.98
N LYS A 140 21.52 -6.52 -29.28
CA LYS A 140 22.55 -7.40 -29.81
C LYS A 140 23.94 -6.81 -29.52
N PHE A 141 24.86 -7.65 -29.04
CA PHE A 141 26.25 -7.31 -28.72
C PHE A 141 26.45 -6.34 -27.54
N ASP A 142 25.44 -6.19 -26.67
CA ASP A 142 25.63 -5.43 -25.43
C ASP A 142 26.61 -6.15 -24.49
N VAL A 143 27.78 -5.53 -24.27
CA VAL A 143 28.87 -6.06 -23.44
C VAL A 143 28.52 -6.16 -21.94
N SER A 144 27.44 -5.50 -21.51
CA SER A 144 26.94 -5.55 -20.14
C SER A 144 25.91 -6.67 -19.91
N ALA A 145 25.43 -7.29 -20.99
CA ALA A 145 24.38 -8.30 -20.93
C ALA A 145 24.83 -9.55 -20.15
N LYS A 146 23.94 -10.06 -19.31
CA LYS A 146 24.10 -11.34 -18.61
C LYS A 146 23.03 -12.29 -19.10
N GLN A 147 23.47 -13.42 -19.65
CA GLN A 147 22.56 -14.43 -20.22
C GLN A 147 21.59 -13.81 -21.25
N GLY A 148 22.08 -12.85 -22.04
CA GLY A 148 21.28 -12.14 -23.04
C GLY A 148 20.31 -11.09 -22.48
N THR A 149 20.36 -10.77 -21.19
CA THR A 149 19.46 -9.79 -20.55
C THR A 149 20.22 -8.68 -19.82
N ILE A 150 19.56 -7.54 -19.64
CA ILE A 150 20.00 -6.43 -18.79
C ILE A 150 18.91 -6.09 -17.77
N ALA A 151 19.28 -5.45 -16.67
CA ALA A 151 18.31 -4.90 -15.75
C ALA A 151 17.61 -3.71 -16.44
N SER A 152 16.30 -3.80 -16.60
CA SER A 152 15.55 -2.74 -17.27
C SER A 152 15.65 -1.43 -16.51
N HIS A 153 15.99 -0.36 -17.23
CA HIS A 153 15.88 1.02 -16.76
C HIS A 153 14.66 1.70 -17.35
N ARG A 154 13.70 0.95 -17.91
CA ARG A 154 12.40 1.52 -18.33
C ARG A 154 11.55 1.96 -17.15
N TRP A 155 11.79 1.38 -15.98
CA TRP A 155 10.98 1.51 -14.77
C TRP A 155 9.48 1.50 -15.14
N ALA A 156 9.00 0.36 -15.64
CA ALA A 156 7.60 0.15 -15.96
C ALA A 156 6.76 0.28 -14.66
N ALA A 157 6.51 1.52 -14.29
CA ALA A 157 5.83 1.97 -13.10
C ALA A 157 4.45 2.48 -13.50
N ALA A 158 3.65 2.91 -12.54
CA ALA A 158 2.23 3.18 -12.74
C ALA A 158 1.91 4.47 -13.54
N ASN A 159 2.78 4.97 -14.41
CA ASN A 159 2.54 6.20 -15.18
C ASN A 159 2.12 5.91 -16.62
N THR A 160 0.81 5.84 -16.85
CA THR A 160 0.22 5.68 -18.19
C THR A 160 0.05 7.00 -18.94
N ALA A 161 -0.01 8.14 -18.25
CA ALA A 161 -0.30 9.44 -18.85
C ALA A 161 0.88 9.99 -19.68
N ILE A 162 2.10 9.96 -19.13
CA ILE A 162 3.30 10.50 -19.78
C ILE A 162 3.64 9.75 -21.09
N PRO A 163 3.73 8.41 -21.13
CA PRO A 163 4.00 7.72 -22.39
C PRO A 163 2.85 7.87 -23.40
N TYR A 164 1.60 8.01 -22.96
CA TYR A 164 0.50 8.33 -23.86
C TYR A 164 0.66 9.73 -24.46
N PHE A 165 0.87 10.75 -23.62
CA PHE A 165 1.03 12.14 -24.03
C PHE A 165 2.18 12.27 -25.04
N TYR A 166 3.36 11.76 -24.73
CA TYR A 166 4.55 11.82 -25.60
C TYR A 166 4.56 10.82 -26.77
N LYS A 167 3.48 10.03 -26.94
CA LYS A 167 3.30 9.02 -28.00
C LYS A 167 4.38 7.94 -28.02
N TRP A 168 4.62 7.32 -26.86
CA TRP A 168 5.53 6.17 -26.67
C TRP A 168 4.76 4.87 -26.45
N PRO A 169 4.27 4.21 -27.53
CA PRO A 169 3.40 3.05 -27.42
C PRO A 169 4.08 1.87 -26.71
N ASP A 170 5.37 1.64 -26.93
CA ASP A 170 6.09 0.54 -26.29
C ASP A 170 6.20 0.70 -24.78
N GLN A 171 6.45 1.94 -24.30
CA GLN A 171 6.49 2.23 -22.87
C GLN A 171 5.08 2.14 -22.27
N LEU A 172 4.06 2.65 -22.96
CA LEU A 172 2.68 2.54 -22.50
C LEU A 172 2.27 1.06 -22.38
N ALA A 173 2.58 0.23 -23.38
CA ALA A 173 2.30 -1.20 -23.35
C ALA A 173 3.05 -1.92 -22.21
N ALA A 174 4.32 -1.58 -21.97
CA ALA A 174 5.10 -2.13 -20.86
C ALA A 174 4.50 -1.77 -19.49
N VAL A 175 4.08 -0.51 -19.31
CA VAL A 175 3.42 -0.03 -18.09
C VAL A 175 2.07 -0.71 -17.89
N THR A 176 1.22 -0.77 -18.92
CA THR A 176 -0.09 -1.44 -18.86
C THR A 176 0.08 -2.90 -18.48
N LYS A 177 1.00 -3.63 -19.12
CA LYS A 177 1.30 -5.03 -18.79
C LYS A 177 1.77 -5.21 -17.35
N ALA A 178 2.55 -4.26 -16.82
CA ALA A 178 3.00 -4.32 -15.41
C ALA A 178 1.84 -4.08 -14.42
N LEU A 179 0.88 -3.22 -14.77
CA LEU A 179 -0.32 -2.94 -13.96
C LEU A 179 -1.36 -4.06 -14.02
N GLU A 180 -1.46 -4.77 -15.15
CA GLU A 180 -2.32 -5.95 -15.37
C GLU A 180 -1.71 -7.26 -14.84
N ALA A 181 -0.46 -7.22 -14.38
CA ALA A 181 0.19 -8.36 -13.75
C ALA A 181 -0.53 -8.75 -12.44
N ASP A 182 -0.10 -9.85 -11.82
CA ASP A 182 -0.70 -10.37 -10.59
C ASP A 182 -0.38 -9.53 -9.32
N VAL A 183 -0.48 -8.20 -9.39
CA VAL A 183 -0.08 -7.27 -8.32
C VAL A 183 -1.21 -6.99 -7.32
N LEU A 184 -2.45 -6.99 -7.79
CA LEU A 184 -3.66 -6.80 -6.98
C LEU A 184 -4.63 -7.98 -7.16
N GLY A 185 -5.52 -8.17 -6.19
CA GLY A 185 -6.65 -9.09 -6.29
C GLY A 185 -7.95 -8.37 -6.00
N ILE A 186 -9.04 -8.84 -6.61
CA ILE A 186 -10.40 -8.40 -6.29
C ILE A 186 -11.31 -9.64 -6.22
N ASP A 187 -12.17 -9.70 -5.21
CA ASP A 187 -13.03 -10.86 -4.94
C ASP A 187 -14.39 -10.40 -4.41
N VAL A 188 -15.49 -10.77 -5.08
CA VAL A 188 -16.84 -10.65 -4.49
C VAL A 188 -16.95 -11.79 -3.48
N PHE A 189 -16.60 -11.48 -2.23
CA PHE A 189 -16.32 -12.47 -1.22
C PHE A 189 -17.57 -12.92 -0.46
N ALA A 190 -18.42 -11.99 -0.02
CA ALA A 190 -19.61 -12.33 0.76
C ALA A 190 -20.86 -11.60 0.27
N LEU A 191 -22.03 -12.23 0.47
CA LEU A 191 -23.34 -11.62 0.26
C LEU A 191 -24.11 -11.61 1.58
N HIS A 192 -24.60 -10.43 1.94
CA HIS A 192 -25.59 -10.26 2.99
C HIS A 192 -26.94 -9.96 2.36
N ARG A 193 -28.01 -10.51 2.93
CA ARG A 193 -29.39 -10.32 2.47
C ARG A 193 -30.21 -9.70 3.58
N ARG A 194 -31.05 -8.74 3.22
CA ARG A 194 -32.16 -8.25 4.03
C ARG A 194 -33.46 -8.47 3.26
N ALA A 195 -34.32 -9.34 3.77
CA ALA A 195 -35.61 -9.57 3.12
C ALA A 195 -36.54 -8.36 3.30
N PRO A 196 -37.54 -8.14 2.42
CA PRO A 196 -38.50 -7.06 2.57
C PRO A 196 -39.19 -7.08 3.94
N GLY A 197 -39.10 -5.97 4.68
CA GLY A 197 -39.68 -5.81 6.01
C GLY A 197 -38.80 -6.28 7.18
N GLU A 198 -37.65 -6.90 6.93
CA GLU A 198 -36.68 -7.24 7.96
C GLU A 198 -35.81 -6.03 8.34
N ARG A 199 -35.37 -6.00 9.61
CA ARG A 199 -34.53 -4.91 10.14
C ARG A 199 -33.06 -5.12 9.82
N ASP A 200 -32.56 -6.32 10.09
CA ASP A 200 -31.14 -6.65 10.02
C ASP A 200 -30.84 -7.48 8.78
N ALA A 201 -29.65 -7.31 8.22
CA ALA A 201 -29.15 -8.16 7.15
C ALA A 201 -28.44 -9.39 7.72
N GLU A 202 -28.67 -10.55 7.11
CA GLU A 202 -27.99 -11.81 7.44
C GLU A 202 -26.93 -12.17 6.39
N LEU A 203 -25.85 -12.84 6.81
CA LEU A 203 -24.85 -13.37 5.90
C LEU A 203 -25.38 -14.66 5.24
N ILE A 204 -25.65 -14.61 3.94
CA ILE A 204 -26.22 -15.76 3.20
C ILE A 204 -25.17 -16.59 2.46
N ALA A 205 -24.02 -16.01 2.10
CA ALA A 205 -22.96 -16.74 1.40
C ALA A 205 -21.57 -16.12 1.65
N ALA A 206 -20.60 -16.94 2.05
CA ALA A 206 -19.18 -16.60 2.15
C ALA A 206 -18.30 -17.87 2.14
N PRO A 207 -17.28 -17.98 1.26
CA PRO A 207 -17.19 -17.22 0.02
C PRO A 207 -18.45 -17.44 -0.84
N VAL A 208 -18.87 -16.45 -1.62
CA VAL A 208 -20.19 -16.49 -2.32
C VAL A 208 -20.37 -17.76 -3.17
N ASN A 209 -19.30 -18.25 -3.78
CA ASN A 209 -19.33 -19.45 -4.63
C ASN A 209 -19.24 -20.80 -3.87
N ARG A 210 -19.33 -20.83 -2.54
CA ARG A 210 -19.25 -22.07 -1.74
C ARG A 210 -20.54 -22.49 -1.04
N GLY A 211 -21.33 -21.51 -0.59
CA GLY A 211 -22.57 -21.77 0.15
C GLY A 211 -23.76 -21.99 -0.77
N ASN A 212 -24.73 -22.80 -0.32
CA ASN A 212 -26.05 -22.82 -0.91
C ASN A 212 -26.85 -21.64 -0.36
N PHE A 213 -27.55 -20.92 -1.22
CA PHE A 213 -28.42 -19.82 -0.80
C PHE A 213 -29.58 -19.63 -1.77
N THR A 214 -30.63 -18.97 -1.31
CA THR A 214 -31.81 -18.65 -2.12
C THR A 214 -31.99 -17.16 -2.19
N LEU A 215 -32.26 -16.64 -3.38
CA LEU A 215 -32.57 -15.24 -3.61
C LEU A 215 -34.02 -15.09 -4.06
N LYS A 216 -34.69 -14.02 -3.62
CA LYS A 216 -36.02 -13.64 -4.05
C LYS A 216 -36.00 -12.25 -4.69
N ALA A 217 -36.95 -12.01 -5.58
CA ALA A 217 -37.24 -10.67 -6.04
C ALA A 217 -37.55 -9.76 -4.84
N GLY A 218 -37.07 -8.51 -4.90
CA GLY A 218 -37.23 -7.54 -3.81
C GLY A 218 -36.22 -7.67 -2.66
N ASP A 219 -35.43 -8.76 -2.60
CA ASP A 219 -34.36 -8.89 -1.60
C ASP A 219 -33.36 -7.73 -1.77
N GLU A 220 -32.97 -7.11 -0.66
CA GLU A 220 -31.84 -6.18 -0.65
C GLU A 220 -30.55 -6.95 -0.36
N LEU A 221 -29.59 -6.85 -1.28
CA LEU A 221 -28.29 -7.48 -1.16
C LEU A 221 -27.22 -6.46 -0.85
N THR A 222 -26.29 -6.81 0.03
CA THR A 222 -25.02 -6.11 0.21
C THR A 222 -23.88 -7.05 -0.15
N ALA A 223 -23.14 -6.73 -1.21
CA ALA A 223 -21.97 -7.46 -1.65
C ALA A 223 -20.70 -6.90 -1.00
N ASP A 224 -19.99 -7.75 -0.28
CA ASP A 224 -18.66 -7.50 0.28
C ASP A 224 -17.61 -7.82 -0.79
N VAL A 225 -16.95 -6.80 -1.32
CA VAL A 225 -15.88 -6.89 -2.32
C VAL A 225 -14.54 -6.66 -1.64
N VAL A 226 -13.68 -7.68 -1.64
CA VAL A 226 -12.35 -7.63 -1.03
C VAL A 226 -11.30 -7.27 -2.08
N ILE A 227 -10.54 -6.21 -1.82
CA ILE A 227 -9.44 -5.75 -2.67
C ILE A 227 -8.15 -6.06 -1.92
N THR A 228 -7.20 -6.72 -2.57
CA THR A 228 -5.97 -7.21 -1.91
C THR A 228 -4.74 -6.68 -2.60
N ASN A 229 -3.83 -6.09 -1.82
CA ASN A 229 -2.47 -5.81 -2.25
C ASN A 229 -1.65 -7.10 -2.17
N LYS A 230 -1.50 -7.78 -3.31
CA LYS A 230 -0.92 -9.13 -3.36
C LYS A 230 0.60 -9.07 -3.43
N ASN A 231 1.14 -8.47 -4.49
CA ASN A 231 2.54 -8.61 -4.86
C ASN A 231 3.28 -7.25 -4.96
N ILE A 232 2.82 -6.23 -4.22
CA ILE A 232 3.49 -4.93 -4.13
C ILE A 232 4.20 -4.82 -2.78
N GLY A 233 5.48 -4.45 -2.80
CA GLY A 233 6.31 -4.36 -1.58
C GLY A 233 5.95 -3.19 -0.66
N HIS A 234 5.13 -2.26 -1.10
CA HIS A 234 4.70 -1.08 -0.38
C HIS A 234 3.19 -0.90 -0.54
N SER A 235 2.65 0.20 -0.03
CA SER A 235 1.24 0.55 -0.16
C SER A 235 0.78 0.76 -1.62
N PHE A 236 -0.51 0.53 -1.86
CA PHE A 236 -1.18 0.81 -3.13
C PHE A 236 -2.40 1.70 -2.90
N PRO A 237 -2.64 2.73 -3.75
CA PRO A 237 -1.71 3.30 -4.72
C PRO A 237 -0.49 3.92 -4.03
N PRO A 238 0.72 3.82 -4.61
CA PRO A 238 1.92 4.29 -3.94
C PRO A 238 2.07 5.82 -4.05
N GLU A 239 2.91 6.39 -3.20
CA GLU A 239 3.38 7.79 -3.30
C GLU A 239 2.26 8.86 -3.19
N LEU A 240 2.41 9.98 -3.91
CA LEU A 240 1.56 11.18 -3.91
C LEU A 240 0.23 10.94 -4.62
N ARG A 241 -0.65 10.20 -3.97
CA ARG A 241 -1.90 9.68 -4.56
C ARG A 241 -3.08 10.65 -4.57
N ASP A 242 -2.87 11.90 -4.16
CA ASP A 242 -3.90 12.95 -4.24
C ASP A 242 -4.29 13.28 -5.68
N PHE A 243 -3.39 13.03 -6.63
CA PHE A 243 -3.68 13.17 -8.05
C PHE A 243 -3.81 11.84 -8.79
N TYR A 244 -3.76 10.68 -8.13
CA TYR A 244 -3.93 9.38 -8.80
C TYR A 244 -5.43 9.07 -8.90
N GLU A 245 -5.82 8.29 -9.91
CA GLU A 245 -7.21 7.82 -10.01
C GLU A 245 -7.24 6.30 -10.05
N ALA A 246 -7.43 5.71 -8.88
CA ALA A 246 -7.56 4.28 -8.66
C ALA A 246 -8.89 4.02 -7.95
N TYR A 247 -9.72 3.11 -8.46
CA TYR A 247 -11.06 2.92 -7.93
C TYR A 247 -11.62 1.54 -8.26
N VAL A 248 -12.66 1.13 -7.55
CA VAL A 248 -13.44 -0.06 -7.85
C VAL A 248 -14.61 0.32 -8.73
N GLU A 249 -14.63 -0.24 -9.94
CA GLU A 249 -15.81 -0.28 -10.78
C GLU A 249 -16.62 -1.51 -10.37
N PHE A 250 -17.89 -1.32 -10.00
CA PHE A 250 -18.81 -2.38 -9.64
C PHE A 250 -20.08 -2.28 -10.46
N THR A 251 -20.48 -3.36 -11.12
CA THR A 251 -21.70 -3.42 -11.91
C THR A 251 -22.54 -4.63 -11.54
N VAL A 252 -23.86 -4.44 -11.59
CA VAL A 252 -24.86 -5.50 -11.52
C VAL A 252 -25.61 -5.48 -12.85
N ALA A 253 -25.57 -6.58 -13.58
CA ALA A 253 -26.24 -6.73 -14.87
C ALA A 253 -27.21 -7.92 -14.87
N ASP A 254 -28.20 -7.88 -15.76
CA ASP A 254 -29.07 -9.03 -16.03
C ASP A 254 -28.39 -10.05 -16.98
N ALA A 255 -29.10 -11.14 -17.30
CA ALA A 255 -28.61 -12.18 -18.19
C ALA A 255 -28.41 -11.70 -19.65
N GLY A 256 -29.11 -10.63 -20.06
CA GLY A 256 -28.95 -9.98 -21.36
C GLY A 256 -27.75 -9.03 -21.43
N GLY A 257 -27.08 -8.79 -20.31
CA GLY A 257 -25.95 -7.86 -20.19
C GLY A 257 -26.37 -6.40 -19.97
N GLN A 258 -27.66 -6.12 -19.75
CA GLN A 258 -28.11 -4.78 -19.38
C GLN A 258 -27.63 -4.46 -17.96
N THR A 259 -26.90 -3.37 -17.81
CA THR A 259 -26.48 -2.90 -16.48
C THR A 259 -27.69 -2.32 -15.74
N LEU A 260 -28.00 -2.91 -14.59
CA LEU A 260 -29.09 -2.54 -13.69
C LEU A 260 -28.62 -1.53 -12.65
N PHE A 261 -27.40 -1.74 -12.13
CA PHE A 261 -26.76 -0.87 -11.14
C PHE A 261 -25.27 -0.74 -11.45
N SER A 262 -24.69 0.42 -11.15
CA SER A 262 -23.26 0.64 -11.27
C SER A 262 -22.72 1.62 -10.22
N SER A 263 -21.43 1.51 -9.95
CA SER A 263 -20.61 2.44 -9.18
C SER A 263 -19.21 2.47 -9.79
N GLY A 264 -18.53 3.62 -9.72
CA GLY A 264 -17.16 3.74 -10.22
C GLY A 264 -17.08 3.71 -11.75
N PHE A 265 -17.75 4.65 -12.40
CA PHE A 265 -17.69 4.86 -13.85
C PHE A 265 -17.15 6.26 -14.16
N ILE A 266 -16.67 6.46 -15.39
CA ILE A 266 -16.28 7.79 -15.88
C ILE A 266 -17.51 8.46 -16.48
N LYS A 267 -17.87 9.63 -15.97
CA LYS A 267 -18.94 10.48 -16.47
C LYS A 267 -18.59 11.02 -17.87
N PRO A 268 -19.56 11.47 -18.69
CA PRO A 268 -19.28 12.01 -20.03
C PRO A 268 -18.31 13.22 -20.05
N ASP A 269 -18.20 13.93 -18.93
CA ASP A 269 -17.25 15.03 -18.74
C ASP A 269 -15.80 14.56 -18.43
N GLY A 270 -15.59 13.24 -18.30
CA GLY A 270 -14.30 12.61 -18.03
C GLY A 270 -13.93 12.49 -16.55
N PHE A 271 -14.80 12.92 -15.64
CA PHE A 271 -14.60 12.80 -14.20
C PHE A 271 -15.10 11.45 -13.69
N LEU A 272 -14.44 10.93 -12.66
CA LEU A 272 -14.91 9.76 -11.94
C LEU A 272 -16.25 10.05 -11.25
N ASP A 273 -17.11 9.04 -11.19
CA ASP A 273 -18.30 9.01 -10.33
C ASP A 273 -17.94 9.43 -8.89
N ASP A 274 -18.66 10.42 -8.36
CA ASP A 274 -18.36 11.02 -7.06
C ASP A 274 -18.56 10.01 -5.89
N SER A 275 -19.28 8.91 -6.12
CA SER A 275 -19.38 7.80 -5.16
C SER A 275 -18.46 6.63 -5.39
N ALA A 276 -17.58 6.70 -6.37
CA ALA A 276 -16.68 5.58 -6.60
C ALA A 276 -15.91 5.28 -5.31
N HIS A 277 -15.88 4.01 -4.91
CA HIS A 277 -14.92 3.56 -3.92
C HIS A 277 -13.52 3.74 -4.52
N ASN A 278 -12.83 4.79 -4.10
CA ASN A 278 -11.62 5.29 -4.73
C ASN A 278 -10.46 5.25 -3.73
N TYR A 279 -9.26 4.96 -4.19
CA TYR A 279 -8.06 4.93 -3.37
C TYR A 279 -7.27 6.22 -3.57
N LYS A 280 -7.59 7.25 -2.78
CA LYS A 280 -7.06 8.61 -2.91
C LYS A 280 -6.72 9.21 -1.55
N THR A 281 -5.86 10.22 -1.56
CA THR A 281 -5.61 11.06 -0.39
C THR A 281 -6.24 12.42 -0.61
N TYR A 282 -7.06 12.86 0.34
CA TYR A 282 -7.67 14.19 0.30
C TYR A 282 -6.79 15.17 1.07
N LEU A 283 -6.09 16.03 0.33
CA LEU A 283 -5.22 17.06 0.87
C LEU A 283 -6.01 18.37 1.05
N VAL A 284 -5.86 19.02 2.19
CA VAL A 284 -6.59 20.25 2.54
C VAL A 284 -5.59 21.39 2.70
N MET A 285 -5.89 22.52 2.05
CA MET A 285 -5.10 23.75 2.14
C MET A 285 -5.37 24.51 3.45
N GLY A 286 -4.53 25.50 3.77
CA GLY A 286 -4.66 26.26 5.02
C GLY A 286 -5.93 27.12 5.16
N ASP A 287 -6.61 27.41 4.05
CA ASP A 287 -7.94 28.05 4.03
C ASP A 287 -9.10 27.02 4.10
N GLY A 288 -8.77 25.73 4.26
CA GLY A 288 -9.71 24.63 4.34
C GLY A 288 -10.23 24.15 2.98
N SER A 289 -9.76 24.70 1.86
CA SER A 289 -10.17 24.27 0.52
C SER A 289 -9.44 23.00 0.06
N PHE A 290 -9.99 22.33 -0.96
CA PHE A 290 -9.42 21.10 -1.51
C PHE A 290 -8.13 21.39 -2.29
N ASN A 291 -7.07 20.62 -2.03
CA ASN A 291 -5.86 20.64 -2.84
C ASN A 291 -5.89 19.51 -3.88
N ASP A 292 -6.60 19.73 -4.98
CA ASP A 292 -6.79 18.77 -6.09
C ASP A 292 -5.80 18.95 -7.26
N LYS A 293 -5.03 20.04 -7.23
CA LYS A 293 -3.99 20.38 -8.21
C LYS A 293 -2.59 20.00 -7.77
N HIS A 294 -2.46 19.28 -6.66
CA HIS A 294 -1.18 18.83 -6.12
C HIS A 294 -0.22 19.99 -5.76
N HIS A 295 -0.74 21.11 -5.25
CA HIS A 295 0.09 22.20 -4.73
C HIS A 295 0.57 21.84 -3.32
N ILE A 296 1.44 20.84 -3.20
CA ILE A 296 1.81 20.21 -1.92
C ILE A 296 2.34 21.18 -0.86
N TRP A 297 2.93 22.30 -1.28
CA TRP A 297 3.38 23.37 -0.39
C TRP A 297 2.25 24.13 0.33
N ARG A 298 1.01 24.03 -0.17
CA ARG A 298 -0.17 24.64 0.45
C ARG A 298 -0.89 23.71 1.43
N THR A 299 -0.54 22.42 1.43
CA THR A 299 -1.19 21.43 2.29
C THR A 299 -0.95 21.75 3.77
N ARG A 300 -2.02 21.63 4.55
CA ARG A 300 -2.00 21.74 6.02
C ARG A 300 -2.57 20.53 6.72
N ALA A 301 -3.50 19.82 6.08
CA ALA A 301 -4.10 18.61 6.64
C ALA A 301 -4.30 17.52 5.57
N ILE A 302 -4.36 16.28 6.05
CA ILE A 302 -4.80 15.12 5.28
C ILE A 302 -6.16 14.73 5.84
N ALA A 303 -7.22 14.89 5.04
CA ALA A 303 -8.57 14.55 5.45
C ALA A 303 -8.85 13.05 5.35
N GLN A 304 -8.20 12.35 4.43
CA GLN A 304 -8.37 10.91 4.24
C GLN A 304 -7.15 10.31 3.57
N ASN A 305 -6.85 9.05 3.92
CA ASN A 305 -5.89 8.19 3.25
C ASN A 305 -6.36 6.73 3.40
N ASN A 306 -6.73 6.09 2.29
CA ASN A 306 -7.30 4.74 2.26
C ASN A 306 -6.46 3.75 1.43
N GLN A 307 -5.14 3.90 1.41
CA GLN A 307 -4.27 2.92 0.75
C GLN A 307 -4.36 1.54 1.37
N ILE A 308 -4.04 0.54 0.55
CA ILE A 308 -3.86 -0.84 0.97
C ILE A 308 -2.37 -1.11 1.14
N ALA A 309 -1.90 -1.28 2.38
CA ALA A 309 -0.50 -1.60 2.65
C ALA A 309 -0.12 -2.98 2.08
N SER A 310 1.19 -3.23 1.91
CA SER A 310 1.72 -4.48 1.35
C SER A 310 1.18 -5.72 2.09
N GLY A 311 0.62 -6.67 1.33
CA GLY A 311 0.09 -7.92 1.87
C GLY A 311 -1.20 -7.75 2.69
N ARG A 312 -1.86 -6.59 2.61
CA ARG A 312 -3.14 -6.33 3.28
C ARG A 312 -4.31 -6.26 2.27
N SER A 313 -5.50 -6.08 2.81
CA SER A 313 -6.74 -6.02 2.04
C SER A 313 -7.65 -4.90 2.54
N ASP A 314 -8.48 -4.37 1.65
CA ASP A 314 -9.60 -3.48 1.96
C ASP A 314 -10.93 -4.13 1.54
N LEU A 315 -12.05 -3.57 1.99
CA LEU A 315 -13.39 -4.10 1.83
C LEU A 315 -14.39 -3.00 1.40
N ALA A 316 -14.75 -3.01 0.11
CA ALA A 316 -15.82 -2.19 -0.42
C ALA A 316 -17.17 -2.93 -0.28
N ARG A 317 -18.25 -2.21 0.04
CA ARG A 317 -19.59 -2.80 0.18
C ARG A 317 -20.57 -2.14 -0.76
N TYR A 318 -21.26 -2.93 -1.57
CA TYR A 318 -22.22 -2.42 -2.54
C TYR A 318 -23.61 -2.97 -2.25
N ARG A 319 -24.58 -2.08 -2.10
CA ARG A 319 -25.96 -2.43 -1.78
C ARG A 319 -26.90 -2.14 -2.95
N PHE A 320 -27.73 -3.11 -3.29
CA PHE A 320 -28.70 -3.03 -4.38
C PHE A 320 -29.89 -3.97 -4.14
N THR A 321 -31.01 -3.73 -4.81
CA THR A 321 -32.21 -4.59 -4.72
C THR A 321 -32.26 -5.55 -5.90
N VAL A 322 -32.62 -6.81 -5.64
CA VAL A 322 -32.96 -7.77 -6.68
C VAL A 322 -34.23 -7.29 -7.40
N PRO A 323 -34.20 -7.03 -8.73
CA PRO A 323 -35.36 -6.52 -9.44
C PRO A 323 -36.60 -7.43 -9.35
N GLU A 324 -37.78 -6.82 -9.30
CA GLU A 324 -39.09 -7.51 -9.29
C GLU A 324 -39.31 -8.39 -10.54
N LYS A 325 -38.79 -7.92 -11.68
CA LYS A 325 -38.85 -8.62 -12.96
C LYS A 325 -37.43 -8.83 -13.45
N LEU A 326 -36.91 -10.04 -13.26
CA LEU A 326 -35.62 -10.45 -13.78
C LEU A 326 -35.81 -11.77 -14.52
N ASP A 327 -35.36 -11.81 -15.77
CA ASP A 327 -35.24 -13.07 -16.51
C ASP A 327 -33.79 -13.57 -16.38
N GLY A 328 -33.62 -14.78 -15.82
CA GLY A 328 -32.31 -15.41 -15.65
C GLY A 328 -31.48 -14.97 -14.44
N ALA A 329 -30.18 -14.78 -14.65
CA ALA A 329 -29.19 -14.55 -13.59
C ALA A 329 -28.81 -13.07 -13.44
N LEU A 330 -28.52 -12.65 -12.21
CA LEU A 330 -27.78 -11.43 -11.91
C LEU A 330 -26.29 -11.71 -12.03
N LYS A 331 -25.59 -10.88 -12.80
CA LYS A 331 -24.13 -10.90 -12.94
C LYS A 331 -23.54 -9.70 -12.21
N LEU A 332 -22.69 -9.97 -11.22
CA LEU A 332 -21.90 -8.98 -10.52
C LEU A 332 -20.50 -8.99 -11.09
N THR A 333 -20.02 -7.82 -11.51
CA THR A 333 -18.64 -7.65 -11.95
C THR A 333 -17.98 -6.58 -11.09
N ALA A 334 -16.80 -6.88 -10.54
CA ALA A 334 -15.97 -5.91 -9.85
C ALA A 334 -14.60 -5.82 -10.52
N ARG A 335 -14.15 -4.61 -10.80
CA ARG A 335 -12.85 -4.34 -11.44
C ARG A 335 -12.08 -3.30 -10.66
N MET A 336 -10.79 -3.57 -10.43
CA MET A 336 -9.86 -2.56 -9.95
C MET A 336 -9.35 -1.75 -11.14
N ARG A 337 -9.74 -0.48 -11.22
CA ARG A 337 -9.43 0.42 -12.34
C ARG A 337 -8.35 1.42 -11.93
N TYR A 338 -7.47 1.78 -12.87
CA TYR A 338 -6.35 2.68 -12.59
C TYR A 338 -6.01 3.57 -13.79
N ARG A 339 -5.82 4.87 -13.53
CA ARG A 339 -5.07 5.80 -14.38
C ARG A 339 -4.20 6.74 -13.54
N ARG A 340 -3.09 7.20 -14.11
CA ARG A 340 -2.05 7.95 -13.36
C ARG A 340 -2.53 9.26 -12.74
N PHE A 341 -3.34 10.01 -13.47
CA PHE A 341 -3.78 11.36 -13.13
C PHE A 341 -5.30 11.44 -13.10
N THR A 342 -5.87 12.01 -12.04
CA THR A 342 -7.25 12.49 -12.03
C THR A 342 -7.44 13.54 -13.13
N ARG A 343 -8.68 13.66 -13.63
CA ARG A 343 -9.02 14.64 -14.67
C ARG A 343 -8.63 16.08 -14.30
N VAL A 344 -8.88 16.49 -13.04
CA VAL A 344 -8.51 17.83 -12.54
C VAL A 344 -7.01 18.11 -12.73
N PHE A 345 -6.18 17.18 -12.26
CA PHE A 345 -4.73 17.36 -12.29
C PHE A 345 -4.18 17.32 -13.71
N SER A 346 -4.65 16.38 -14.55
CA SER A 346 -4.17 16.32 -15.95
C SER A 346 -4.49 17.60 -16.71
N ASP A 347 -5.69 18.15 -16.54
CA ASP A 347 -6.13 19.34 -17.27
C ASP A 347 -5.35 20.57 -16.79
N TYR A 348 -5.07 20.66 -15.49
CA TYR A 348 -4.21 21.70 -14.92
C TYR A 348 -2.76 21.58 -15.42
N ALA A 349 -2.16 20.40 -15.33
CA ALA A 349 -0.74 20.19 -15.59
C ALA A 349 -0.40 20.24 -17.09
N LEU A 350 -1.31 19.78 -17.95
CA LEU A 350 -1.11 19.72 -19.41
C LEU A 350 -1.77 20.89 -20.16
N GLY A 351 -2.62 21.67 -19.49
CA GLY A 351 -3.39 22.77 -20.10
C GLY A 351 -4.46 22.31 -21.09
N GLN A 352 -4.76 21.01 -21.16
CA GLN A 352 -5.76 20.41 -22.04
C GLN A 352 -6.30 19.11 -21.44
N SER A 353 -7.52 18.75 -21.82
CA SER A 353 -8.12 17.47 -21.46
C SER A 353 -7.55 16.33 -22.29
N LEU A 354 -7.14 15.25 -21.61
CA LEU A 354 -6.51 14.09 -22.21
C LEU A 354 -7.20 12.80 -21.75
N ASP A 355 -7.80 12.07 -22.69
CA ASP A 355 -8.42 10.78 -22.42
C ASP A 355 -7.46 9.64 -22.79
N TYR A 356 -6.65 9.23 -21.82
CA TYR A 356 -5.70 8.14 -21.94
C TYR A 356 -6.22 6.87 -21.23
N PRO A 357 -5.68 5.67 -21.55
CA PRO A 357 -6.27 4.42 -21.11
C PRO A 357 -6.38 4.26 -19.59
N ILE A 358 -7.55 3.79 -19.16
CA ILE A 358 -7.80 3.31 -17.80
C ILE A 358 -7.56 1.81 -17.79
N VAL A 359 -6.55 1.38 -17.04
CA VAL A 359 -6.11 -0.02 -16.97
C VAL A 359 -6.97 -0.78 -15.98
N THR A 360 -7.39 -1.99 -16.34
CA THR A 360 -8.03 -2.93 -15.41
C THR A 360 -6.95 -3.79 -14.77
N MET A 361 -6.62 -3.52 -13.50
CA MET A 361 -5.56 -4.23 -12.79
C MET A 361 -6.00 -5.61 -12.28
N ALA A 362 -7.29 -5.76 -11.96
CA ALA A 362 -7.87 -7.03 -11.53
C ALA A 362 -9.36 -7.05 -11.84
N THR A 363 -9.93 -8.22 -12.09
CA THR A 363 -11.38 -8.42 -12.33
C THR A 363 -11.85 -9.67 -11.61
N THR A 364 -13.08 -9.62 -11.13
CA THR A 364 -13.84 -10.80 -10.71
C THR A 364 -15.27 -10.67 -11.20
N GLU A 365 -15.86 -11.81 -11.54
CA GLU A 365 -17.25 -11.89 -11.98
C GLU A 365 -17.93 -13.06 -11.27
N ILE A 366 -19.14 -12.83 -10.79
CA ILE A 366 -19.98 -13.88 -10.23
C ILE A 366 -21.41 -13.72 -10.75
N ALA A 367 -22.06 -14.84 -11.05
CA ALA A 367 -23.45 -14.85 -11.47
C ALA A 367 -24.27 -15.73 -10.54
N PHE A 368 -25.47 -15.28 -10.20
CA PHE A 368 -26.43 -16.02 -9.41
C PHE A 368 -27.85 -15.83 -9.93
N ARG A 369 -28.70 -16.83 -9.72
CA ARG A 369 -30.10 -16.83 -10.18
C ARG A 369 -31.03 -16.34 -9.07
N VAL A 370 -32.15 -15.75 -9.45
CA VAL A 370 -33.30 -15.63 -8.54
C VAL A 370 -33.85 -17.05 -8.34
N GLY A 371 -34.02 -17.45 -7.09
CA GLY A 371 -34.24 -18.83 -6.68
C GLY A 371 -33.00 -19.46 -6.05
N GLU A 372 -32.88 -20.79 -6.18
CA GLU A 372 -31.82 -21.57 -5.54
C GLU A 372 -30.48 -21.42 -6.26
N ASN A 373 -29.42 -21.23 -5.49
CA ASN A 373 -28.03 -21.22 -5.95
C ASN A 373 -27.26 -22.29 -5.17
N ALA A 374 -26.61 -23.19 -5.91
CA ALA A 374 -25.77 -24.23 -5.34
C ALA A 374 -24.32 -23.77 -5.22
N GLY A 375 -23.71 -24.09 -4.08
CA GLY A 375 -22.29 -23.90 -3.86
C GLY A 375 -21.45 -24.76 -4.79
N GLN A 376 -20.31 -24.22 -5.23
CA GLN A 376 -19.31 -24.96 -5.99
C GLN A 376 -18.29 -25.57 -5.03
N ALA A 377 -17.88 -26.82 -5.30
CA ALA A 377 -16.78 -27.43 -4.58
C ALA A 377 -15.52 -26.56 -4.70
N PRO A 378 -14.70 -26.45 -3.64
CA PRO A 378 -13.43 -25.76 -3.73
C PRO A 378 -12.56 -26.45 -4.79
N PRO A 379 -11.87 -25.68 -5.65
CA PRO A 379 -10.94 -26.27 -6.60
C PRO A 379 -9.79 -26.96 -5.85
N PRO A 380 -9.13 -27.95 -6.46
CA PRO A 380 -7.98 -28.61 -5.85
C PRO A 380 -6.95 -27.59 -5.35
N ALA A 381 -6.36 -27.83 -4.17
CA ALA A 381 -5.38 -26.92 -3.59
C ALA A 381 -4.14 -26.69 -4.49
N SER A 382 -3.87 -27.60 -5.43
CA SER A 382 -2.79 -27.52 -6.42
C SER A 382 -3.11 -26.67 -7.65
N THR A 383 -4.34 -26.17 -7.80
CA THR A 383 -4.73 -25.36 -8.97
C THR A 383 -3.99 -24.03 -8.97
N LYS A 384 -3.01 -23.90 -9.88
CA LYS A 384 -2.25 -22.67 -10.08
C LYS A 384 -3.17 -21.49 -10.42
N GLY A 385 -2.89 -20.33 -9.86
CA GLY A 385 -3.62 -19.08 -10.12
C GLY A 385 -4.94 -18.93 -9.37
N VAL A 386 -5.44 -19.99 -8.70
CA VAL A 386 -6.65 -19.90 -7.89
C VAL A 386 -6.28 -19.66 -6.42
N MET A 387 -6.90 -18.65 -5.82
CA MET A 387 -6.70 -18.35 -4.41
C MET A 387 -7.43 -19.38 -3.55
N PRO A 388 -6.73 -20.11 -2.65
CA PRO A 388 -7.38 -21.06 -1.75
C PRO A 388 -8.31 -20.34 -0.78
N ASP A 389 -9.38 -21.02 -0.36
CA ASP A 389 -10.43 -20.40 0.45
C ASP A 389 -9.91 -19.85 1.79
N TRP A 390 -8.93 -20.50 2.42
CA TRP A 390 -8.32 -19.98 3.65
C TRP A 390 -7.69 -18.60 3.43
N ARG A 391 -7.09 -18.34 2.26
CA ARG A 391 -6.52 -17.02 1.90
C ARG A 391 -7.62 -16.00 1.62
N ARG A 392 -8.71 -16.41 0.97
CA ARG A 392 -9.88 -15.54 0.74
C ARG A 392 -10.48 -15.08 2.07
N TRP A 393 -10.70 -16.02 2.99
CA TRP A 393 -11.13 -15.71 4.37
C TRP A 393 -10.11 -14.85 5.11
N ASN A 394 -8.82 -15.13 5.01
CA ASN A 394 -7.79 -14.35 5.68
C ASN A 394 -7.73 -12.91 5.15
N ASN A 395 -7.84 -12.69 3.83
CA ASN A 395 -7.94 -11.37 3.23
C ASN A 395 -9.19 -10.61 3.73
N TYR A 396 -10.34 -11.30 3.80
CA TYR A 396 -11.55 -10.71 4.38
C TYR A 396 -11.36 -10.33 5.86
N GLY A 397 -10.72 -11.18 6.65
CA GLY A 397 -10.37 -10.91 8.05
C GLY A 397 -9.41 -9.73 8.22
N ILE A 398 -8.41 -9.59 7.34
CA ILE A 398 -7.49 -8.45 7.33
C ILE A 398 -8.24 -7.15 7.02
N ALA A 399 -9.14 -7.16 6.03
CA ALA A 399 -9.93 -5.99 5.70
C ALA A 399 -10.87 -5.60 6.85
N LEU A 400 -11.52 -6.57 7.50
CA LEU A 400 -12.33 -6.32 8.70
C LEU A 400 -11.50 -5.73 9.86
N LEU A 401 -10.28 -6.23 10.06
CA LEU A 401 -9.35 -5.72 11.07
C LEU A 401 -9.00 -4.25 10.81
N ASP A 402 -8.66 -3.90 9.57
CA ASP A 402 -8.31 -2.52 9.18
C ASP A 402 -9.50 -1.56 9.24
N GLN A 403 -10.70 -2.07 8.95
CA GLN A 403 -11.96 -1.36 9.12
C GLN A 403 -12.47 -1.35 10.58
N ARG A 404 -11.64 -1.80 11.53
CA ARG A 404 -11.91 -1.79 12.98
C ARG A 404 -13.10 -2.65 13.42
N GLN A 405 -13.51 -3.62 12.60
CA GLN A 405 -14.53 -4.62 12.94
C GLN A 405 -13.88 -5.82 13.64
N PHE A 406 -13.23 -5.54 14.77
CA PHE A 406 -12.32 -6.44 15.46
C PHE A 406 -12.96 -7.76 15.91
N ALA A 407 -14.19 -7.72 16.43
CA ALA A 407 -14.89 -8.94 16.85
C ALA A 407 -15.14 -9.89 15.67
N ARG A 408 -15.63 -9.36 14.55
CA ARG A 408 -15.85 -10.12 13.31
C ARG A 408 -14.54 -10.62 12.71
N ALA A 409 -13.49 -9.80 12.75
CA ALA A 409 -12.15 -10.21 12.29
C ALA A 409 -11.63 -11.40 13.11
N ALA A 410 -11.82 -11.40 14.44
CA ALA A 410 -11.42 -12.52 15.30
C ALA A 410 -12.16 -13.82 14.95
N GLU A 411 -13.46 -13.77 14.69
CA GLU A 411 -14.26 -14.92 14.25
C GLU A 411 -13.78 -15.46 12.90
N VAL A 412 -13.49 -14.57 11.95
CA VAL A 412 -12.95 -14.94 10.65
C VAL A 412 -11.58 -15.61 10.78
N PHE A 413 -10.66 -15.06 11.59
CA PHE A 413 -9.35 -15.67 11.80
C PHE A 413 -9.44 -17.03 12.52
N ALA A 414 -10.41 -17.21 13.42
CA ALA A 414 -10.69 -18.52 14.02
C ALA A 414 -11.09 -19.56 12.95
N ARG A 415 -11.94 -19.15 11.99
CA ARG A 415 -12.30 -19.99 10.84
C ARG A 415 -11.08 -20.34 10.00
N VAL A 416 -10.21 -19.36 9.71
CA VAL A 416 -8.96 -19.59 8.95
C VAL A 416 -8.06 -20.61 9.66
N ALA A 417 -7.94 -20.54 10.98
CA ALA A 417 -7.14 -21.49 11.77
C ALA A 417 -7.63 -22.95 11.64
N GLY A 418 -8.91 -23.15 11.36
CA GLY A 418 -9.49 -24.47 11.07
C GLY A 418 -9.30 -24.97 9.64
N MET A 419 -8.86 -24.12 8.70
CA MET A 419 -8.84 -24.44 7.26
C MET A 419 -7.49 -24.91 6.72
N ASP A 420 -6.38 -24.43 7.27
CA ASP A 420 -5.04 -24.74 6.76
C ASP A 420 -4.07 -24.94 7.93
N GLU A 421 -3.51 -26.15 8.04
CA GLU A 421 -2.66 -26.51 9.17
C GLU A 421 -1.32 -25.78 9.17
N ALA A 422 -0.77 -25.50 7.97
CA ALA A 422 0.50 -24.81 7.82
C ALA A 422 0.36 -23.32 8.20
N TYR A 423 -0.78 -22.70 7.91
CA TYR A 423 -1.08 -21.31 8.23
C TYR A 423 -1.71 -21.14 9.62
N ARG A 424 -2.24 -22.22 10.24
CA ARG A 424 -2.91 -22.21 11.54
C ARG A 424 -2.18 -21.39 12.62
N PRO A 425 -0.85 -21.50 12.83
CA PRO A 425 -0.15 -20.66 13.82
C PRO A 425 -0.30 -19.16 13.55
N MET A 426 -0.13 -18.73 12.29
CA MET A 426 -0.32 -17.32 11.90
C MET A 426 -1.77 -16.87 12.07
N ALA A 427 -2.75 -17.72 11.73
CA ALA A 427 -4.16 -17.41 11.90
C ALA A 427 -4.54 -17.22 13.38
N LEU A 428 -4.00 -18.04 14.28
CA LEU A 428 -4.18 -17.89 15.74
C LEU A 428 -3.59 -16.56 16.24
N VAL A 429 -2.43 -16.15 15.73
CA VAL A 429 -1.85 -14.83 16.03
C VAL A 429 -2.71 -13.69 15.49
N ASN A 430 -3.29 -13.84 14.30
CA ASN A 430 -4.19 -12.83 13.73
C ASN A 430 -5.48 -12.70 14.57
N GLN A 431 -6.03 -13.82 15.04
CA GLN A 431 -7.17 -13.84 15.96
C GLN A 431 -6.82 -13.14 17.28
N ALA A 432 -5.67 -13.46 17.87
CA ALA A 432 -5.20 -12.80 19.08
C ALA A 432 -5.03 -11.28 18.89
N LEU A 433 -4.46 -10.86 17.75
CA LEU A 433 -4.31 -9.45 17.40
C LEU A 433 -5.66 -8.74 17.40
N ALA A 434 -6.68 -9.30 16.75
CA ALA A 434 -8.03 -8.72 16.73
C ALA A 434 -8.66 -8.65 18.14
N LEU A 435 -8.44 -9.66 19.00
CA LEU A 435 -8.94 -9.67 20.37
C LEU A 435 -8.25 -8.63 21.28
N MET A 436 -6.96 -8.38 21.06
CA MET A 436 -6.21 -7.34 21.80
C MET A 436 -6.77 -5.94 21.53
N GLU A 437 -7.25 -5.65 20.31
CA GLU A 437 -7.84 -4.36 19.94
C GLU A 437 -9.18 -4.07 20.64
N ILE A 438 -9.85 -5.10 21.18
CA ILE A 438 -11.08 -4.96 21.98
C ILE A 438 -10.85 -5.35 23.45
N ASP A 439 -9.61 -5.21 23.92
CA ASP A 439 -9.18 -5.45 25.29
C ASP A 439 -9.44 -6.87 25.85
N ARG A 440 -9.62 -7.88 25.00
CA ARG A 440 -9.77 -9.29 25.42
C ARG A 440 -8.42 -10.01 25.54
N TRP A 441 -7.55 -9.50 26.41
CA TRP A 441 -6.16 -9.95 26.57
C TRP A 441 -6.00 -11.40 27.06
N ASP A 442 -6.90 -11.86 27.93
CA ASP A 442 -6.87 -13.25 28.41
C ASP A 442 -7.22 -14.24 27.31
N ASP A 443 -8.16 -13.90 26.44
CA ASP A 443 -8.47 -14.74 25.28
C ASP A 443 -7.36 -14.68 24.23
N ALA A 444 -6.81 -13.49 23.97
CA ALA A 444 -5.65 -13.35 23.09
C ALA A 444 -4.45 -14.20 23.57
N THR A 445 -4.21 -14.28 24.88
CA THR A 445 -3.17 -15.14 25.48
C THR A 445 -3.34 -16.59 25.06
N LYS A 446 -4.55 -17.14 25.17
CA LYS A 446 -4.83 -18.55 24.81
C LYS A 446 -4.42 -18.85 23.37
N PHE A 447 -4.73 -17.94 22.44
CA PHE A 447 -4.42 -18.13 21.02
C PHE A 447 -2.94 -17.90 20.70
N VAL A 448 -2.27 -16.94 21.36
CA VAL A 448 -0.81 -16.77 21.22
C VAL A 448 -0.06 -17.98 21.77
N ASP A 449 -0.45 -18.50 22.92
CA ASP A 449 0.17 -19.68 23.52
C ASP A 449 -0.10 -20.93 22.68
N ALA A 450 -1.32 -21.11 22.15
CA ALA A 450 -1.62 -22.18 21.21
C ALA A 450 -0.79 -22.06 19.91
N SER A 451 -0.58 -20.85 19.39
CA SER A 451 0.30 -20.63 18.24
C SER A 451 1.73 -21.04 18.55
N LEU A 452 2.25 -20.68 19.72
CA LEU A 452 3.63 -20.98 20.12
C LEU A 452 3.82 -22.45 20.50
N ALA A 453 2.76 -23.15 20.94
CA ALA A 453 2.79 -24.59 21.10
C ALA A 453 2.96 -25.32 19.75
N LEU A 454 2.36 -24.80 18.67
CA LEU A 454 2.51 -25.34 17.32
C LEU A 454 3.85 -24.91 16.68
N LYS A 455 4.27 -23.67 16.91
CA LYS A 455 5.50 -23.09 16.36
C LYS A 455 6.20 -22.20 17.38
N PRO A 456 7.11 -22.76 18.21
CA PRO A 456 7.75 -22.04 19.32
C PRO A 456 8.60 -20.83 18.91
N ASP A 457 9.13 -20.83 17.70
CA ASP A 457 10.01 -19.81 17.14
C ASP A 457 9.28 -18.78 16.28
N LEU A 458 7.93 -18.78 16.27
CA LEU A 458 7.16 -17.84 15.46
C LEU A 458 7.31 -16.42 16.00
N ALA A 459 8.22 -15.65 15.39
CA ALA A 459 8.57 -14.29 15.82
C ALA A 459 7.35 -13.36 15.98
N ARG A 460 6.35 -13.46 15.10
CA ARG A 460 5.11 -12.65 15.25
C ARG A 460 4.35 -13.01 16.52
N ALA A 461 4.27 -14.28 16.88
CA ALA A 461 3.62 -14.74 18.09
C ALA A 461 4.43 -14.35 19.35
N LEU A 462 5.76 -14.48 19.31
CA LEU A 462 6.66 -14.00 20.37
C LEU A 462 6.47 -12.50 20.62
N PHE A 463 6.41 -11.69 19.57
CA PHE A 463 6.14 -10.27 19.66
C PHE A 463 4.78 -9.97 20.34
N GLN A 464 3.70 -10.66 19.95
CA GLN A 464 2.40 -10.46 20.60
C GLN A 464 2.41 -10.94 22.07
N ARG A 465 3.10 -12.05 22.38
CA ARG A 465 3.26 -12.53 23.76
C ARG A 465 4.02 -11.52 24.61
N ALA A 466 5.05 -10.89 24.07
CA ALA A 466 5.78 -9.83 24.75
C ALA A 466 4.87 -8.64 25.11
N ARG A 467 4.00 -8.19 24.19
CA ARG A 467 3.01 -7.14 24.47
C ARG A 467 2.06 -7.53 25.61
N ILE A 468 1.56 -8.76 25.59
CA ILE A 468 0.68 -9.30 26.64
C ILE A 468 1.42 -9.36 27.99
N ARG A 469 2.64 -9.90 28.00
CA ARG A 469 3.49 -10.02 29.20
C ARG A 469 3.84 -8.66 29.79
N THR A 470 4.19 -7.67 28.96
CA THR A 470 4.43 -6.29 29.39
C THR A 470 3.19 -5.71 30.09
N ARG A 471 1.99 -5.87 29.51
CA ARG A 471 0.73 -5.41 30.13
C ARG A 471 0.46 -6.09 31.47
N ARG A 472 0.87 -7.34 31.66
CA ARG A 472 0.75 -8.10 32.91
C ARG A 472 1.88 -7.85 33.91
N GLY A 473 2.86 -6.99 33.60
CA GLY A 473 4.02 -6.75 34.45
C GLY A 473 5.08 -7.86 34.43
N GLN A 474 4.98 -8.84 33.52
CA GLN A 474 5.95 -9.92 33.32
C GLN A 474 7.13 -9.43 32.46
N LEU A 475 7.86 -8.45 32.99
CA LEU A 475 8.80 -7.64 32.21
C LEU A 475 10.04 -8.43 31.75
N ALA A 476 10.53 -9.38 32.54
CA ALA A 476 11.72 -10.17 32.20
C ALA A 476 11.44 -11.15 31.06
N GLU A 477 10.26 -11.77 31.08
CA GLU A 477 9.80 -12.71 30.07
C GLU A 477 9.43 -11.98 28.77
N ALA A 478 8.85 -10.78 28.86
CA ALA A 478 8.61 -9.92 27.70
C ALA A 478 9.92 -9.52 27.01
N GLU A 479 10.96 -9.18 27.77
CA GLU A 479 12.27 -8.85 27.22
C GLU A 479 12.89 -10.05 26.51
N THR A 480 12.80 -11.24 27.11
CA THR A 480 13.28 -12.48 26.49
C THR A 480 12.61 -12.72 25.14
N ASP A 481 11.29 -12.58 25.06
CA ASP A 481 10.54 -12.75 23.81
C ASP A 481 10.98 -11.71 22.75
N LEU A 482 11.12 -10.44 23.11
CA LEU A 482 11.56 -9.38 22.19
C LEU A 482 12.99 -9.61 21.69
N ARG A 483 13.90 -10.05 22.57
CA ARG A 483 15.28 -10.38 22.18
C ARG A 483 15.34 -11.57 21.23
N GLN A 484 14.46 -12.57 21.39
CA GLN A 484 14.34 -13.66 20.42
C GLN A 484 13.86 -13.17 19.05
N VAL A 485 12.91 -12.23 19.01
CA VAL A 485 12.49 -11.61 17.76
C VAL A 485 13.64 -10.85 17.10
N LEU A 486 14.34 -10.00 17.86
CA LEU A 486 15.46 -9.19 17.36
C LEU A 486 16.69 -10.00 16.95
N ALA A 487 16.85 -11.22 17.48
CA ALA A 487 17.91 -12.12 17.03
C ALA A 487 17.70 -12.58 15.57
N VAL A 488 16.44 -12.68 15.13
CA VAL A 488 16.07 -13.06 13.74
C VAL A 488 15.85 -11.82 12.87
N PHE A 489 15.24 -10.78 13.44
CA PHE A 489 14.88 -9.53 12.77
C PHE A 489 15.54 -8.33 13.46
N PRO A 490 16.87 -8.16 13.34
CA PRO A 490 17.60 -7.11 14.08
C PRO A 490 17.21 -5.69 13.67
N ARG A 491 16.58 -5.54 12.49
CA ARG A 491 16.07 -4.26 11.97
C ARG A 491 14.56 -4.09 12.16
N ASP A 492 13.89 -4.92 12.95
CA ASP A 492 12.46 -4.74 13.21
C ASP A 492 12.23 -3.54 14.14
N ARG A 493 11.79 -2.41 13.57
CA ARG A 493 11.58 -1.16 14.30
C ARG A 493 10.57 -1.29 15.43
N LEU A 494 9.50 -2.06 15.22
CA LEU A 494 8.47 -2.24 16.24
C LEU A 494 9.02 -3.01 17.45
N SER A 495 9.80 -4.08 17.24
CA SER A 495 10.42 -4.82 18.36
C SER A 495 11.48 -3.99 19.10
N LEU A 496 12.28 -3.19 18.37
CA LEU A 496 13.22 -2.24 18.99
C LEU A 496 12.48 -1.21 19.85
N GLN A 497 11.39 -0.63 19.35
CA GLN A 497 10.56 0.31 20.10
C GLN A 497 9.94 -0.34 21.34
N GLN A 498 9.37 -1.55 21.23
CA GLN A 498 8.81 -2.27 22.38
C GLN A 498 9.87 -2.59 23.43
N LEU A 499 11.08 -3.00 23.02
CA LEU A 499 12.18 -3.25 23.95
C LEU A 499 12.67 -1.96 24.61
N GLY A 500 12.71 -0.85 23.87
CA GLY A 500 13.03 0.47 24.40
C GLY A 500 12.04 0.95 25.44
N GLU A 501 10.74 0.81 25.17
CA GLU A 501 9.66 1.12 26.13
C GLU A 501 9.73 0.24 27.38
N LEU A 502 9.92 -1.07 27.21
CA LEU A 502 10.09 -2.01 28.31
C LEU A 502 11.29 -1.64 29.19
N SER A 503 12.42 -1.27 28.57
CA SER A 503 13.63 -0.85 29.27
C SER A 503 13.42 0.46 30.06
N LYS A 504 12.62 1.40 29.53
CA LYS A 504 12.21 2.60 30.28
C LYS A 504 11.41 2.24 31.53
N ILE A 505 10.47 1.30 31.45
CA ILE A 505 9.68 0.82 32.60
C ILE A 505 10.61 0.21 33.66
N LYS A 506 11.59 -0.59 33.23
CA LYS A 506 12.63 -1.17 34.09
C LYS A 506 13.68 -0.17 34.60
N ARG A 507 13.63 1.09 34.17
CA ARG A 507 14.63 2.14 34.42
C ARG A 507 16.03 1.83 33.88
N ASP A 508 16.16 0.91 32.93
CA ASP A 508 17.39 0.67 32.16
C ASP A 508 17.48 1.68 31.02
N LEU A 509 17.87 2.91 31.37
CA LEU A 509 18.02 4.01 30.42
C LEU A 509 19.09 3.76 29.35
N PRO A 510 20.25 3.12 29.63
CA PRO A 510 21.23 2.78 28.61
C PRO A 510 20.68 1.85 27.52
N THR A 511 20.00 0.76 27.89
CA THR A 511 19.38 -0.13 26.90
C THR A 511 18.27 0.59 26.13
N ALA A 512 17.43 1.35 26.83
CA ALA A 512 16.37 2.12 26.18
C ALA A 512 16.93 3.09 25.11
N ARG A 513 17.99 3.84 25.46
CA ARG A 513 18.68 4.75 24.54
C ARG A 513 19.14 3.99 23.29
N ASN A 514 19.86 2.90 23.47
CA ASN A 514 20.41 2.11 22.36
C ASN A 514 19.30 1.55 21.44
N CYS A 515 18.16 1.15 21.99
CA CYS A 515 17.03 0.70 21.18
C CYS A 515 16.47 1.83 20.30
N PHE A 516 16.23 3.02 20.85
CA PHE A 516 15.70 4.14 20.05
C PHE A 516 16.74 4.73 19.09
N GLU A 517 18.03 4.70 19.43
CA GLU A 517 19.12 5.05 18.51
C GLU A 517 19.15 4.09 17.29
N GLN A 518 18.96 2.78 17.52
CA GLN A 518 18.84 1.82 16.42
C GLN A 518 17.58 2.04 15.56
N VAL A 519 16.46 2.46 16.17
CA VAL A 519 15.26 2.86 15.41
C VAL A 519 15.60 4.01 14.47
N LEU A 520 16.32 5.04 14.95
CA LEU A 520 16.74 6.19 14.13
C LEU A 520 17.81 5.86 13.09
N GLN A 521 18.56 4.75 13.24
CA GLN A 521 19.45 4.26 12.19
C GLN A 521 18.67 3.64 11.01
N ILE A 522 17.46 3.14 11.26
CA ILE A 522 16.60 2.53 10.24
C ILE A 522 15.65 3.59 9.64
N ASP A 523 14.99 4.35 10.51
CA ASP A 523 14.13 5.47 10.15
C ASP A 523 14.54 6.73 10.91
N PRO A 524 15.40 7.59 10.32
CA PRO A 524 15.89 8.81 10.94
C PRO A 524 14.82 9.88 11.21
N GLU A 525 13.57 9.63 10.82
CA GLU A 525 12.46 10.56 10.94
C GLU A 525 11.32 9.95 11.79
N ASP A 526 11.61 8.87 12.55
CA ASP A 526 10.68 8.26 13.49
C ASP A 526 10.40 9.19 14.67
N THR A 527 9.21 9.78 14.67
CA THR A 527 8.81 10.79 15.66
C THR A 527 8.78 10.24 17.09
N GLY A 528 8.41 8.96 17.26
CA GLY A 528 8.36 8.30 18.55
C GLY A 528 9.75 8.10 19.17
N ALA A 529 10.74 7.73 18.35
CA ALA A 529 12.12 7.60 18.77
C ALA A 529 12.72 8.95 19.20
N HIS A 530 12.48 10.04 18.44
CA HIS A 530 12.92 11.39 18.83
C HIS A 530 12.30 11.83 20.17
N TYR A 531 11.00 11.62 20.36
CA TYR A 531 10.33 11.92 21.64
C TYR A 531 10.97 11.16 22.80
N ASN A 532 11.20 9.86 22.61
CA ASN A 532 11.76 9.02 23.66
C ASN A 532 13.22 9.34 23.98
N LEU A 533 14.05 9.57 22.95
CA LEU A 533 15.45 9.96 23.14
C LEU A 533 15.58 11.32 23.82
N MET A 534 14.75 12.31 23.47
CA MET A 534 14.70 13.59 24.21
C MET A 534 14.51 13.36 25.71
N LEU A 535 13.55 12.52 26.10
CA LEU A 535 13.26 12.25 27.51
C LEU A 535 14.39 11.46 28.20
N ILE A 536 14.97 10.48 27.50
CA ILE A 536 16.07 9.65 28.01
C ILE A 536 17.33 10.48 28.19
N TYR A 537 17.75 11.24 27.18
CA TYR A 537 18.91 12.13 27.26
C TYR A 537 18.77 13.15 28.38
N ARG A 538 17.58 13.74 28.58
CA ARG A 538 17.32 14.65 29.72
C ARG A 538 17.53 13.96 31.07
N LYS A 539 17.07 12.72 31.22
CA LYS A 539 17.27 11.94 32.47
C LYS A 539 18.73 11.54 32.69
N LEU A 540 19.51 11.40 31.62
CA LEU A 540 20.94 11.07 31.66
C LEU A 540 21.85 12.30 31.80
N GLY A 541 21.30 13.53 31.83
CA GLY A 541 22.09 14.77 31.88
C GLY A 541 22.72 15.18 30.54
N MET A 542 22.34 14.53 29.43
CA MET A 542 22.82 14.78 28.07
C MET A 542 22.00 15.92 27.45
N HIS A 543 22.23 17.15 27.91
CA HIS A 543 21.35 18.28 27.63
C HIS A 543 21.34 18.73 26.16
N GLU A 544 22.48 18.66 25.46
CA GLU A 544 22.56 19.10 24.06
C GLU A 544 21.88 18.10 23.11
N GLU A 545 22.07 16.80 23.34
CA GLU A 545 21.36 15.74 22.64
C GLU A 545 19.86 15.83 22.90
N ALA A 546 19.45 16.03 24.16
CA ALA A 546 18.03 16.23 24.49
C ALA A 546 17.41 17.41 23.73
N LYS A 547 18.11 18.56 23.64
CA LYS A 547 17.66 19.72 22.86
C LYS A 547 17.56 19.42 21.36
N ARG A 548 18.53 18.68 20.80
CA ARG A 548 18.52 18.27 19.40
C ARG A 548 17.30 17.40 19.09
N GLU A 549 17.07 16.36 19.88
CA GLU A 549 15.93 15.45 19.69
C GLU A 549 14.59 16.16 19.94
N ALA A 550 14.53 17.11 20.90
CA ALA A 550 13.35 17.94 21.12
C ALA A 550 12.99 18.78 19.89
N LYS A 551 13.99 19.36 19.21
CA LYS A 551 13.78 20.15 18.00
C LYS A 551 13.26 19.28 16.85
N LEU A 552 13.84 18.10 16.64
CA LEU A 552 13.40 17.15 15.61
C LEU A 552 11.98 16.65 15.89
N PHE A 553 11.69 16.26 17.13
CA PHE A 553 10.33 15.88 17.54
C PHE A 553 9.32 17.01 17.30
N ALA A 554 9.66 18.25 17.65
CA ALA A 554 8.77 19.40 17.48
C ALA A 554 8.42 19.67 16.00
N ASP A 555 9.37 19.45 15.08
CA ASP A 555 9.16 19.64 13.64
C ASP A 555 8.37 18.47 13.01
N LEU A 556 8.65 17.23 13.44
CA LEU A 556 8.03 16.03 12.89
C LEU A 556 6.60 15.78 13.41
N LYS A 557 6.34 16.01 14.70
CA LYS A 557 5.05 15.67 15.35
C LYS A 557 3.85 16.31 14.66
N ASP A 558 2.73 15.61 14.58
CA ASP A 558 1.50 16.13 13.98
C ASP A 558 1.07 17.49 14.57
N ASP A 559 0.48 18.34 13.73
CA ASP A 559 -0.18 19.57 14.16
C ASP A 559 -1.62 19.23 14.61
N PRO A 560 -1.98 19.42 15.89
CA PRO A 560 -3.36 19.25 16.34
C PRO A 560 -4.36 20.14 15.60
N GLY A 561 -3.94 21.30 15.08
CA GLY A 561 -4.78 22.22 14.30
C GLY A 561 -5.20 21.69 12.92
N ALA A 562 -4.47 20.70 12.39
CA ALA A 562 -4.80 20.08 11.10
C ALA A 562 -6.07 19.21 11.17
N GLN A 563 -6.38 18.62 12.33
CA GLN A 563 -7.51 17.70 12.49
C GLN A 563 -8.88 18.40 12.39
N PRO A 564 -9.14 19.51 13.09
CA PRO A 564 -10.36 20.30 12.89
C PRO A 564 -10.55 20.73 11.43
N LEU A 565 -9.47 21.17 10.77
CA LEU A 565 -9.48 21.60 9.38
C LEU A 565 -9.90 20.47 8.42
N ALA A 566 -9.33 19.28 8.58
CA ALA A 566 -9.72 18.08 7.86
C ALA A 566 -11.20 17.71 8.08
N ARG A 567 -11.69 17.82 9.32
CA ARG A 567 -13.08 17.49 9.66
C ARG A 567 -14.07 18.49 9.07
N GLU A 568 -13.74 19.78 9.10
CA GLU A 568 -14.54 20.83 8.48
C GLU A 568 -14.62 20.63 6.96
N PHE A 569 -13.49 20.31 6.33
CA PHE A 569 -13.44 19.94 4.92
C PHE A 569 -14.41 18.78 4.61
N LEU A 570 -14.30 17.65 5.31
CA LEU A 570 -15.21 16.51 5.09
C LEU A 570 -16.68 16.80 5.39
N THR A 571 -16.97 17.81 6.23
CA THR A 571 -18.35 18.24 6.48
C THR A 571 -18.93 18.98 5.29
N ARG A 572 -18.11 19.74 4.55
CA ARG A 572 -18.48 20.42 3.31
C ARG A 572 -18.49 19.51 2.08
N HIS A 573 -17.83 18.35 2.17
CA HIS A 573 -17.67 17.36 1.10
C HIS A 573 -18.28 16.00 1.48
N PRO A 574 -19.62 15.88 1.59
CA PRO A 574 -20.28 14.64 1.98
C PRO A 574 -20.00 13.47 1.02
N GLU A 575 -19.75 13.75 -0.26
CA GLU A 575 -19.33 12.79 -1.27
C GLU A 575 -17.99 12.12 -0.92
N MET A 576 -17.07 12.86 -0.31
CA MET A 576 -15.76 12.37 0.13
C MET A 576 -15.82 11.74 1.52
N LYS A 577 -16.70 12.26 2.40
CA LYS A 577 -16.83 11.83 3.79
C LYS A 577 -17.11 10.34 3.95
N GLY A 578 -17.88 9.74 3.03
CA GLY A 578 -18.20 8.31 3.07
C GLY A 578 -16.93 7.45 3.09
N GLU A 579 -15.98 7.75 2.20
CA GLU A 579 -14.72 7.02 2.08
C GLU A 579 -13.77 7.22 3.27
N SER A 580 -13.98 8.28 4.06
CA SER A 580 -13.21 8.53 5.29
C SER A 580 -13.68 7.68 6.47
N ALA A 581 -14.89 7.13 6.39
CA ALA A 581 -15.43 6.24 7.41
C ALA A 581 -14.86 4.82 7.21
N PRO A 582 -14.20 4.23 8.24
CA PRO A 582 -13.64 2.89 8.15
C PRO A 582 -14.65 1.82 7.74
N TRP A 583 -15.93 2.05 8.00
CA TRP A 583 -17.02 1.20 7.57
C TRP A 583 -18.13 2.04 6.95
N HIS A 584 -18.33 1.89 5.65
CA HIS A 584 -19.42 2.48 4.89
C HIS A 584 -19.98 1.50 3.85
N VAL A 585 -21.10 1.87 3.24
CA VAL A 585 -21.79 1.09 2.19
C VAL A 585 -22.14 2.02 1.04
N HIS A 586 -21.80 1.59 -0.17
CA HIS A 586 -22.17 2.20 -1.44
C HIS A 586 -23.58 1.77 -1.82
N ASP A 587 -24.56 2.62 -1.54
CA ASP A 587 -25.96 2.37 -1.88
C ASP A 587 -26.25 2.75 -3.35
N LEU A 588 -26.54 1.73 -4.16
CA LEU A 588 -26.77 1.90 -5.59
C LEU A 588 -28.23 2.22 -5.92
N GLN A 589 -29.17 2.05 -4.97
CA GLN A 589 -30.59 2.30 -5.21
C GLN A 589 -30.89 3.80 -5.32
N ALA A 590 -30.24 4.63 -4.49
CA ALA A 590 -30.37 6.08 -4.50
C ALA A 590 -29.94 6.73 -5.84
N ARG A 591 -29.36 5.96 -6.77
CA ARG A 591 -28.66 6.43 -7.97
C ARG A 591 -29.22 5.92 -9.29
N ARG A 592 -30.34 5.18 -9.26
CA ARG A 592 -30.98 4.59 -10.44
C ARG A 592 -31.31 5.62 -11.55
N HIS A 593 -31.42 6.89 -11.21
CA HIS A 593 -31.77 7.99 -12.11
C HIS A 593 -30.62 8.50 -13.01
N LEU A 594 -29.35 8.21 -12.71
CA LEU A 594 -28.22 8.76 -13.49
C LEU A 594 -27.88 7.93 -14.74
N LEU A 595 -28.15 6.62 -14.72
CA LEU A 595 -27.91 5.72 -15.87
C LEU A 595 -28.89 5.97 -17.03
N ALA A 596 -30.11 6.45 -16.75
CA ALA A 596 -31.08 6.81 -17.79
C ALA A 596 -30.64 8.02 -18.64
N ALA A 597 -29.79 8.90 -18.08
CA ALA A 597 -29.27 10.06 -18.79
C ALA A 597 -28.03 9.74 -19.64
N ALA A 598 -27.25 8.69 -19.29
CA ALA A 598 -26.06 8.29 -20.03
C ALA A 598 -26.34 7.30 -21.19
N GLY A 599 -27.50 6.66 -21.21
CA GLY A 599 -27.88 5.64 -22.20
C GLY A 599 -28.49 6.16 -23.51
N THR A 600 -28.46 7.46 -23.80
CA THR A 600 -29.08 8.05 -25.00
C THR A 600 -28.10 8.80 -25.92
N THR A 601 -26.92 8.24 -26.19
CA THR A 601 -26.11 8.50 -27.40
C THR A 601 -25.06 7.37 -27.48
N ASN A 602 -24.90 6.54 -28.50
CA ASN A 602 -25.16 6.69 -29.93
C ASN A 602 -25.27 5.31 -30.61
N LYS A 603 -26.01 5.29 -31.73
CA LYS A 603 -25.81 4.37 -32.85
C LYS A 603 -24.49 4.66 -33.56
#